data_AF-A0A7S3B077-F1
#
_entry.id   AF-A0A7S3B077-F1
#
_cell.length_a   1.000
_cell.length_b   1.000
_cell.length_c   1.000
_cell.angle_alpha   90.00
_cell.angle_beta   90.00
_cell.angle_gamma   90.00
#
_symmetry.space_group_name_H-M   'P 1'
#
loop_
_entity.id
_entity.type
_entity.pdbx_description
1 polymer ?
#
loop_
_entity_poly.entity_id
_entity_poly.type
_entity_poly.pdbx_seq_one_letter_code
_entity_poly.pdbx_strand_id
1 'polypeptide(L)'
;RFDGLVWELFANTSESGGPVGRSGHAAVSHRHGAECEKAGCLLIFGGQDQFHVPRGDMWQLIVTSRSWVEITPATAPFGATLSLWPPPRHDHSLILPPLPPSTEG
;
A
#
# COMPACT_ATOMS: atom_id res chain seq x y z
N ARG A 1 6.53 -7.62 12.53
CA ARG A 1 5.83 -8.87 12.17
C ARG A 1 5.40 -9.60 13.43
N PHE A 2 4.21 -10.20 13.43
CA PHE A 2 3.77 -11.09 14.51
C PHE A 2 4.03 -12.56 14.11
N ASP A 3 4.62 -13.34 15.00
CA ASP A 3 4.89 -14.78 14.78
C ASP A 3 3.92 -15.70 15.54
N GLY A 4 2.92 -15.13 16.22
CA GLY A 4 1.99 -15.87 17.08
C GLY A 4 2.22 -15.63 18.57
N LEU A 5 3.40 -15.15 18.97
CA LEU A 5 3.75 -14.91 20.38
C LEU A 5 4.51 -13.59 20.60
N VAL A 6 5.25 -13.13 19.60
CA VAL A 6 6.12 -11.96 19.69
C VAL A 6 5.88 -11.01 18.53
N TRP A 7 5.89 -9.72 18.86
CA TRP A 7 5.97 -8.65 17.87
C TRP A 7 7.43 -8.32 17.61
N GLU A 8 7.90 -8.61 16.40
CA GLU A 8 9.19 -8.16 15.91
C GLU A 8 9.02 -6.78 15.25
N LEU A 9 9.78 -5.78 15.71
CA LEU A 9 9.93 -4.52 14.99
C LEU A 9 10.79 -4.78 13.75
N PHE A 10 10.33 -4.35 12.58
CA PHE A 10 11.23 -4.24 11.44
C PHE A 10 12.16 -3.06 11.69
N ALA A 11 13.46 -3.35 11.90
CA ALA A 11 14.46 -2.31 12.10
C ALA A 11 14.36 -1.28 10.96
N ASN A 12 14.26 -0.01 11.34
CA ASN A 12 14.17 1.10 10.41
C ASN A 12 15.53 1.25 9.74
N THR A 13 15.80 0.48 8.69
CA THR A 13 16.94 0.77 7.82
C THR A 13 16.58 2.07 7.13
N SER A 14 17.28 3.15 7.48
CA SER A 14 17.13 4.50 6.95
C SER A 14 17.43 4.63 5.45
N GLU A 15 17.26 3.56 4.67
CA GLU A 15 17.30 3.62 3.22
C GLU A 15 15.96 4.16 2.74
N SER A 16 16.03 5.32 2.08
CA SER A 16 14.95 6.23 1.70
C SER A 16 13.93 5.70 0.68
N GLY A 17 13.59 4.41 0.72
CA GLY A 17 12.80 3.77 -0.34
C GLY A 17 11.29 3.67 -0.06
N GLY A 18 10.82 4.14 1.10
CA GLY A 18 9.44 3.93 1.54
C GLY A 18 8.63 5.20 1.76
N PRO A 19 7.33 5.04 2.07
CA PRO A 19 6.44 6.16 2.37
C PRO A 19 6.95 6.94 3.59
N VAL A 20 6.81 8.26 3.53
CA VAL A 20 6.98 9.11 4.73
C VAL A 20 6.06 8.63 5.86
N GLY A 21 6.56 8.67 7.09
CA GLY A 21 5.79 8.35 8.29
C GLY A 21 4.49 9.16 8.35
N ARG A 22 3.38 8.47 8.63
CA ARG A 22 2.03 9.02 8.44
C ARG A 22 0.98 8.46 9.40
N SER A 23 -0.04 9.26 9.70
CA SER A 23 -1.23 8.88 10.48
C SER A 23 -2.52 8.99 9.67
N GLY A 24 -3.59 8.33 10.11
CA GLY A 24 -4.90 8.37 9.44
C GLY A 24 -4.89 7.76 8.03
N HIS A 25 -3.87 6.98 7.69
CA HIS A 25 -3.80 6.25 6.43
C HIS A 25 -4.69 5.01 6.50
N ALA A 26 -5.20 4.58 5.35
CA ALA A 26 -5.85 3.28 5.25
C ALA A 26 -4.83 2.22 4.84
N ALA A 27 -4.98 1.00 5.38
CA ALA A 27 -4.09 -0.11 5.08
C ALA A 27 -4.87 -1.42 4.92
N VAL A 28 -4.40 -2.28 4.03
CA VAL A 28 -5.00 -3.60 3.78
C VAL A 28 -3.92 -4.61 3.39
N SER A 29 -3.99 -5.82 3.92
CA SER A 29 -3.08 -6.91 3.56
C SER A 29 -3.67 -7.81 2.47
N HIS A 30 -2.84 -8.29 1.54
CA HIS A 30 -3.22 -9.31 0.56
C HIS A 30 -2.11 -10.33 0.32
N ARG A 31 -2.45 -11.42 -0.37
CA ARG A 31 -1.52 -12.47 -0.80
C ARG A 31 -1.50 -12.68 -2.32
N HIS A 32 -2.20 -11.84 -3.07
CA HIS A 32 -2.20 -11.91 -4.53
C HIS A 32 -0.85 -11.49 -5.12
N GLY A 33 -0.36 -12.24 -6.12
CA GLY A 33 0.92 -12.03 -6.79
C GLY A 33 2.05 -12.87 -6.18
N ALA A 34 3.01 -13.27 -7.02
CA ALA A 34 4.09 -14.19 -6.65
C ALA A 34 4.97 -13.66 -5.48
N GLU A 35 5.17 -12.35 -5.40
CA GLU A 35 5.97 -11.71 -4.34
C GLU A 35 5.26 -11.71 -2.98
N CYS A 36 3.92 -11.73 -2.99
CA CYS A 36 3.06 -11.59 -1.81
C CYS A 36 2.52 -12.92 -1.28
N GLU A 37 2.59 -14.00 -2.04
CA GLU A 37 1.95 -15.27 -1.71
C GLU A 37 2.44 -15.85 -0.36
N LYS A 38 3.76 -15.87 -0.16
CA LYS A 38 4.39 -16.50 1.02
C LYS A 38 4.09 -15.78 2.34
N ALA A 39 4.37 -14.48 2.42
CA ALA A 39 4.27 -13.71 3.66
C ALA A 39 3.20 -12.62 3.66
N GLY A 40 2.55 -12.38 2.53
CA GLY A 40 1.65 -11.25 2.32
C GLY A 40 2.38 -9.99 1.85
N CYS A 41 1.57 -9.05 1.39
CA CYS A 41 1.94 -7.67 1.16
C CYS A 41 0.96 -6.76 1.91
N LEU A 42 1.40 -5.54 2.21
CA LEU A 42 0.57 -4.50 2.81
C LEU A 42 0.46 -3.34 1.83
N LEU A 43 -0.75 -2.98 1.44
CA LEU A 43 -1.03 -1.75 0.72
C LEU A 43 -1.39 -0.66 1.72
N ILE A 44 -0.86 0.54 1.50
CA ILE A 44 -1.27 1.74 2.21
C ILE A 44 -1.66 2.84 1.22
N PHE A 45 -2.66 3.64 1.58
CA PHE A 45 -3.05 4.82 0.82
C PHE A 45 -3.34 5.99 1.75
N GLY A 46 -2.91 7.17 1.30
CA GLY A 46 -3.24 8.44 1.94
C GLY A 46 -2.64 8.62 3.33
N GLY A 47 -3.40 9.26 4.22
CA GLY A 47 -2.95 9.72 5.52
C GLY A 47 -2.34 11.13 5.46
N GLN A 48 -1.71 11.53 6.55
CA GLN A 48 -0.98 12.80 6.64
C GLN A 48 0.36 12.59 7.35
N ASP A 49 1.36 13.39 7.01
CA ASP A 49 2.66 13.35 7.67
C ASP A 49 2.67 14.14 9.00
N GLN A 50 3.86 14.23 9.61
CA GLN A 50 4.07 14.98 10.86
C GLN A 50 3.77 16.49 10.77
N PHE A 51 3.68 17.04 9.56
CA PHE A 51 3.35 18.45 9.30
C PHE A 51 1.89 18.62 8.86
N HIS A 52 1.06 17.59 9.02
CA HIS A 52 -0.33 17.56 8.57
C HIS A 52 -0.49 17.72 7.05
N VAL A 53 0.55 17.45 6.27
CA VAL A 53 0.44 17.47 4.80
C VAL A 53 -0.29 16.20 4.36
N PRO A 54 -1.47 16.31 3.72
CA PRO A 54 -2.20 15.15 3.27
C PRO A 54 -1.44 14.47 2.13
N ARG A 55 -1.36 13.15 2.20
CA ARG A 55 -0.73 12.30 1.20
C ARG A 55 -1.80 11.66 0.33
N GLY A 56 -1.49 11.48 -0.94
CA GLY A 56 -2.35 10.83 -1.94
C GLY A 56 -1.59 9.82 -2.77
N ASP A 57 -0.48 9.33 -2.26
CA ASP A 57 0.33 8.25 -2.81
C ASP A 57 -0.17 6.88 -2.31
N MET A 58 0.12 5.83 -3.07
CA MET A 58 -0.06 4.44 -2.63
C MET A 58 1.27 3.73 -2.63
N TRP A 59 1.48 2.94 -1.58
CA TRP A 59 2.70 2.17 -1.40
C TRP A 59 2.36 0.74 -1.04
N GLN A 60 3.19 -0.18 -1.52
CA GLN A 60 3.13 -1.59 -1.19
C GLN A 60 4.38 -2.00 -0.44
N LEU A 61 4.21 -2.58 0.75
CA LEU A 61 5.28 -3.30 1.43
C LEU A 61 5.23 -4.77 1.03
N ILE A 62 6.32 -5.26 0.45
CA ILE A 62 6.54 -6.68 0.22
C ILE A 62 7.17 -7.26 1.50
N VAL A 63 6.44 -8.08 2.25
CA VAL A 63 6.86 -8.52 3.60
C VAL A 63 8.07 -9.44 3.57
N THR A 64 8.23 -10.22 2.50
CA THR A 64 9.35 -11.16 2.32
C THR A 64 10.69 -10.45 2.15
N SER A 65 10.75 -9.45 1.25
CA SER A 65 11.94 -8.65 0.96
C SER A 65 12.09 -7.43 1.87
N ARG A 66 11.04 -7.07 2.63
CA ARG A 66 10.97 -5.86 3.46
C ARG A 66 11.18 -4.57 2.65
N SER A 67 10.77 -4.59 1.39
CA SER A 67 10.92 -3.46 0.47
C SER A 67 9.60 -2.76 0.23
N TRP A 68 9.65 -1.45 0.14
CA TRP A 68 8.53 -0.63 -0.31
C TRP A 68 8.61 -0.39 -1.82
N VAL A 69 7.45 -0.40 -2.46
CA VAL A 69 7.28 -0.06 -3.87
C VAL A 69 6.17 0.99 -3.97
N GLU A 70 6.46 2.12 -4.61
CA GLU A 70 5.43 3.11 -4.91
C GLU A 70 4.56 2.60 -6.08
N ILE A 71 3.24 2.62 -5.89
CA ILE A 71 2.29 2.28 -6.95
C ILE A 71 1.86 3.58 -7.61
N THR A 72 2.26 3.74 -8.86
CA THR A 72 1.83 4.88 -9.67
C THR A 72 0.48 4.57 -10.35
N PRO A 73 -0.40 5.56 -10.50
CA PRO A 73 -1.66 5.37 -11.21
C PRO A 73 -1.39 4.97 -12.66
N ALA A 74 -2.20 4.07 -13.21
CA ALA A 74 -2.24 3.89 -14.65
C ALA A 74 -2.61 5.23 -15.30
N THR A 75 -1.84 5.64 -16.32
CA THR A 75 -2.18 6.82 -17.13
C THR A 75 -3.59 6.68 -17.68
N ALA A 76 -4.42 7.72 -17.53
CA ALA A 76 -5.77 7.69 -18.05
C ALA A 76 -5.77 7.37 -19.56
N PRO A 77 -6.65 6.49 -20.05
CA PRO A 77 -6.83 6.30 -21.48
C PRO A 77 -7.24 7.64 -22.12
N PHE A 78 -6.61 8.00 -23.23
CA PHE A 78 -6.99 9.14 -24.09
C PHE A 78 -6.89 10.55 -23.50
N GLY A 79 -5.75 10.91 -22.92
CA GLY A 79 -5.41 12.33 -22.69
C GLY A 79 -6.34 13.08 -21.73
N ALA A 80 -7.08 12.35 -20.88
CA ALA A 80 -7.86 12.96 -19.83
C ALA A 80 -6.94 13.71 -18.87
N THR A 81 -7.19 15.01 -18.69
CA THR A 81 -6.48 15.90 -17.76
C THR A 81 -6.82 15.65 -16.28
N LEU A 82 -7.68 14.67 -16.00
CA LEU A 82 -8.06 14.29 -14.64
C LEU A 82 -7.42 12.96 -14.27
N SER A 83 -6.67 12.97 -13.16
CA SER A 83 -6.19 11.75 -12.53
C SER A 83 -7.39 10.90 -12.10
N LEU A 84 -7.47 9.65 -12.57
CA LEU A 84 -8.44 8.66 -12.06
C LEU A 84 -8.12 8.24 -10.61
N TRP A 85 -6.99 8.69 -10.09
CA TRP A 85 -6.55 8.41 -8.75
C TRP A 85 -7.35 9.20 -7.71
N PRO A 86 -7.72 8.60 -6.57
CA PRO A 86 -8.37 9.34 -5.50
C PRO A 86 -7.50 10.52 -5.02
N PRO A 87 -8.08 11.68 -4.69
CA PRO A 87 -7.32 12.79 -4.12
C PRO A 87 -6.77 12.44 -2.73
N PRO A 88 -5.73 13.17 -2.26
CA PRO A 88 -5.19 13.02 -0.91
C PRO A 88 -6.28 13.05 0.16
N ARG A 89 -6.24 12.10 1.10
CA ARG A 89 -7.24 11.94 2.16
C ARG A 89 -6.67 11.17 3.35
N HIS A 90 -7.25 11.39 4.52
CA HIS A 90 -6.97 10.67 5.77
C HIS A 90 -8.30 10.25 6.41
N ASP A 91 -8.24 9.43 7.47
CA ASP A 91 -9.39 8.94 8.25
C ASP A 91 -10.43 8.20 7.39
N HIS A 92 -9.94 7.50 6.37
CA HIS A 92 -10.75 6.70 5.45
C HIS A 92 -10.42 5.22 5.60
N SER A 93 -11.09 4.39 4.79
CA SER A 93 -10.89 2.94 4.79
C SER A 93 -10.54 2.44 3.40
N LEU A 94 -9.79 1.34 3.36
CA LEU A 94 -9.40 0.63 2.14
C LEU A 94 -9.86 -0.80 2.28
N ILE A 95 -10.51 -1.33 1.24
CA ILE A 95 -11.02 -2.70 1.20
C ILE A 95 -10.56 -3.31 -0.11
N LEU A 96 -9.96 -4.51 -0.04
CA LEU A 96 -9.70 -5.32 -1.22
C LEU A 96 -10.81 -6.35 -1.37
N PRO A 97 -11.66 -6.25 -2.40
CA PRO A 97 -12.62 -7.30 -2.68
C PRO A 97 -11.90 -8.60 -3.08
N PRO A 98 -12.53 -9.77 -2.88
CA PRO A 98 -11.99 -11.03 -3.38
C PRO A 98 -11.82 -10.97 -4.89
N LEU A 99 -10.82 -11.67 -5.41
CA LEU A 99 -10.64 -11.82 -6.86
C LEU A 99 -11.88 -12.51 -7.45
N PRO A 100 -12.34 -12.10 -8.63
CA PRO A 100 -13.35 -12.87 -9.35
C PRO A 100 -12.83 -14.30 -9.59
N PRO A 101 -13.71 -15.31 -9.61
CA PRO A 101 -13.31 -16.67 -9.95
C PRO A 101 -12.64 -16.69 -11.33
N SER A 102 -11.62 -17.52 -11.50
CA SER A 102 -11.02 -17.73 -12.82
C SER A 102 -12.11 -18.20 -13.78
N THR A 103 -12.30 -17.47 -14.87
CA THR A 103 -13.04 -17.99 -16.02
C THR A 103 -12.16 -19.05 -16.66
N GLU A 104 -12.23 -20.27 -16.14
CA GLU A 104 -11.71 -21.46 -16.83
C GLU A 104 -12.46 -21.58 -18.15
N GLY A 105 -11.71 -21.64 -19.26
CA GLY A 105 -12.18 -21.94 -20.60
C GLY A 105 -11.60 -23.26 -21.07
#